data_AF-A0A3N2NPR4-F1
#
_entry.id   AF-A0A3N2NPR4-F1
#
_cell.length_a   1.000
_cell.length_b   1.000
_cell.length_c   1.000
_cell.angle_alpha   90.00
_cell.angle_beta   90.00
_cell.angle_gamma   90.00
#
_symmetry.space_group_name_H-M   'P 1'
#
loop_
_entity.id
_entity.type
_entity.pdbx_description
1 polymer ?
#
loop_
_entity_poly.entity_id
_entity_poly.type
_entity_poly.pdbx_seq_one_letter_code
_entity_poly.pdbx_strand_id
1 'polypeptide(L)'
;MKKRKLSTLEKSSLILVLALLLCLLSLPYGFYIIIRLATAIIAGCWAYKFFSNGKTDYAIIACSIVLLFQPFLKITLDRLTWNIIDVILAGLIVLIIFKKK
;
A
#
# COMPACT_ATOMS: atom_id res chain seq x y z
N MET A 1 12.18 -17.48 -21.75
CA MET A 1 11.97 -17.21 -20.31
C MET A 1 12.55 -15.84 -19.95
N LYS A 2 11.77 -14.76 -20.05
CA LYS A 2 12.27 -13.38 -19.89
C LYS A 2 12.49 -13.09 -18.39
N LYS A 3 13.74 -13.03 -17.93
CA LYS A 3 14.08 -12.60 -16.56
C LYS A 3 13.56 -11.17 -16.34
N ARG A 4 12.39 -11.04 -15.72
CA ARG A 4 11.75 -9.76 -15.41
C ARG A 4 12.55 -9.07 -14.30
N LYS A 5 13.22 -7.96 -14.62
CA LYS A 5 13.83 -7.09 -13.60
C LYS A 5 12.69 -6.49 -12.76
N LEU A 6 12.56 -6.94 -11.52
CA LEU A 6 11.71 -6.29 -10.51
C LEU A 6 12.28 -4.88 -10.28
N SER A 7 11.54 -3.84 -10.67
CA SER A 7 11.95 -2.45 -10.38
C SER A 7 12.02 -2.24 -8.85
N THR A 8 12.89 -1.36 -8.37
CA THR A 8 13.10 -1.07 -6.94
C THR A 8 11.78 -0.90 -6.17
N LEU A 9 10.79 -0.25 -6.78
CA LEU A 9 9.43 -0.05 -6.24
C LEU A 9 8.68 -1.35 -5.89
N GLU A 10 8.83 -2.40 -6.70
CA GLU A 10 8.13 -3.68 -6.49
C GLU A 10 8.74 -4.43 -5.30
N LYS A 11 10.06 -4.34 -5.11
CA LYS A 11 10.74 -4.88 -3.93
C LYS A 11 10.31 -4.15 -2.66
N SER A 12 10.23 -2.81 -2.71
CA SER A 12 9.74 -1.98 -1.61
C SER A 12 8.28 -2.32 -1.25
N SER A 13 7.45 -2.60 -2.26
CA SER A 13 6.05 -2.98 -2.05
C SER A 13 5.89 -4.34 -1.38
N LEU A 14 6.80 -5.30 -1.64
CA LEU A 14 6.81 -6.59 -0.92
C LEU A 14 7.14 -6.42 0.56
N ILE A 15 8.11 -5.56 0.88
CA ILE A 15 8.46 -5.23 2.26
C ILE A 15 7.27 -4.54 2.94
N LEU A 16 6.56 -3.68 2.21
CA LEU A 16 5.34 -3.04 2.70
C LEU A 16 4.24 -4.07 3.01
N VAL A 17 4.02 -5.07 2.15
CA VAL A 17 3.05 -6.14 2.40
C VAL A 17 3.39 -6.91 3.67
N LEU A 18 4.68 -7.21 3.92
CA LEU A 18 5.10 -7.81 5.18
C LEU A 18 4.86 -6.88 6.38
N ALA A 19 5.10 -5.58 6.24
CA ALA A 19 4.85 -4.60 7.29
C ALA A 19 3.36 -4.45 7.61
N LEU A 20 2.49 -4.51 6.58
CA LEU A 20 1.04 -4.55 6.72
C LEU A 20 0.59 -5.83 7.44
N LEU A 21 1.12 -7.00 7.05
CA LEU A 21 0.83 -8.24 7.77
C LEU A 21 1.33 -8.22 9.23
N LEU A 22 2.44 -7.52 9.51
CA LEU A 22 2.91 -7.29 10.89
C LEU A 22 1.96 -6.39 11.67
N CYS A 23 1.31 -5.43 11.01
CA CYS A 23 0.29 -4.53 11.57
C CYS A 23 -0.90 -5.31 12.19
N LEU A 24 -1.13 -6.54 11.70
CA LEU A 24 -2.13 -7.47 12.22
C LEU A 24 -1.86 -7.90 13.67
N LEU A 25 -0.58 -7.91 14.10
CA LEU A 25 -0.21 -8.08 15.50
C LEU A 25 -0.44 -6.77 16.26
N SER A 26 -0.90 -6.86 17.51
CA SER A 26 -1.08 -5.68 18.38
C SER A 26 0.27 -5.07 18.77
N LEU A 27 0.77 -4.15 17.94
CA LEU A 27 1.98 -3.37 18.20
C LEU A 27 1.66 -2.07 18.99
N PRO A 28 2.68 -1.43 19.59
CA PRO A 28 2.53 -0.10 20.17
C PRO A 28 2.12 0.94 19.10
N TYR A 29 1.27 1.89 19.48
CA TYR A 29 0.60 2.82 18.55
C TYR A 29 1.56 3.59 17.62
N GLY A 30 2.77 3.93 18.09
CA GLY A 30 3.77 4.63 17.29
C GLY A 30 4.20 3.88 16.02
N PHE A 31 4.25 2.54 16.06
CA PHE A 31 4.61 1.74 14.89
C PHE A 31 3.58 1.84 13.77
N TYR A 32 2.29 1.94 14.11
CA TYR A 32 1.22 2.10 13.13
C TYR A 32 1.37 3.41 12.35
N ILE A 33 1.75 4.50 13.02
CA ILE A 33 1.96 5.80 12.36
C ILE A 33 3.06 5.70 11.30
N ILE A 34 4.16 5.00 11.61
CA ILE A 34 5.30 4.83 10.69
C ILE A 34 4.89 3.97 9.49
N ILE A 35 4.17 2.87 9.73
CA ILE A 35 3.69 1.98 8.67
C ILE A 35 2.70 2.71 7.75
N ARG A 36 1.80 3.52 8.30
CA ARG A 36 0.86 4.32 7.50
C ARG A 36 1.59 5.34 6.63
N LEU A 37 2.58 6.04 7.19
CA LEU A 37 3.39 6.98 6.43
C LEU A 37 4.13 6.30 5.28
N ALA A 38 4.77 5.15 5.55
CA ALA A 38 5.44 4.35 4.53
C ALA A 38 4.46 3.87 3.44
N THR A 39 3.26 3.46 3.85
CA THR A 39 2.17 3.02 2.96
C THR A 39 1.69 4.16 2.06
N ALA A 40 1.49 5.35 2.61
CA ALA A 40 1.09 6.53 1.85
C ALA A 40 2.15 6.93 0.80
N ILE A 41 3.44 6.90 1.16
CA ILE A 41 4.54 7.22 0.22
C ILE A 41 4.56 6.21 -0.93
N ILE A 42 4.49 4.91 -0.63
CA ILE A 42 4.53 3.85 -1.63
C ILE A 42 3.28 3.90 -2.53
N ALA A 43 2.10 4.10 -1.95
CA ALA A 43 0.85 4.27 -2.71
C ALA A 43 0.90 5.52 -3.62
N GLY A 44 1.52 6.61 -3.18
CA GLY A 44 1.73 7.81 -4.00
C GLY A 44 2.63 7.55 -5.21
N CYS A 45 3.74 6.83 -5.01
CA CYS A 45 4.59 6.39 -6.13
C CYS A 45 3.84 5.48 -7.11
N TRP A 46 2.97 4.59 -6.60
CA TRP A 46 2.12 3.74 -7.43
C TRP A 46 1.10 4.55 -8.23
N ALA A 47 0.43 5.52 -7.60
CA ALA A 47 -0.54 6.39 -8.27
C ALA A 47 0.10 7.13 -9.45
N TYR A 48 1.28 7.72 -9.25
CA TYR A 48 2.03 8.38 -10.31
C TYR A 48 2.39 7.43 -11.46
N LYS A 49 2.86 6.22 -11.12
CA LYS A 49 3.23 5.20 -12.11
C LYS A 49 2.03 4.68 -12.90
N PHE A 50 0.86 4.52 -12.28
CA PHE A 50 -0.36 4.11 -12.97
C PHE A 50 -0.91 5.20 -13.86
N PHE A 51 -0.87 6.44 -13.39
CA PHE A 51 -1.27 7.61 -14.17
C PHE A 51 -0.42 7.74 -15.43
N SER A 52 0.91 7.61 -15.31
CA SER A 52 1.83 7.63 -16.44
C SER A 52 1.67 6.44 -17.40
N ASN A 53 1.12 5.31 -16.96
CA ASN A 53 0.85 4.13 -17.79
C ASN A 53 -0.57 4.14 -18.41
N GLY A 54 -1.31 5.25 -18.31
CA GLY A 54 -2.67 5.36 -18.86
C GLY A 54 -3.72 4.50 -18.15
N LYS A 55 -3.40 3.97 -16.95
CA LYS A 55 -4.30 3.14 -16.14
C LYS A 55 -4.95 3.99 -15.06
N THR A 56 -5.85 4.87 -15.49
CA THR A 56 -6.55 5.84 -14.64
C THR A 56 -7.30 5.18 -13.49
N ASP A 57 -7.96 4.03 -13.71
CA ASP A 57 -8.72 3.33 -12.66
C ASP A 57 -7.82 2.93 -11.48
N TYR A 58 -6.65 2.34 -11.79
CA TYR A 58 -5.67 1.94 -10.79
C TYR A 58 -5.01 3.14 -10.11
N ALA A 59 -4.83 4.25 -10.83
CA ALA A 59 -4.31 5.49 -10.27
C ALA A 59 -5.28 6.11 -9.26
N ILE A 60 -6.59 6.09 -9.54
CA ILE A 60 -7.63 6.59 -8.62
C ILE A 60 -7.69 5.74 -7.35
N ILE A 61 -7.62 4.41 -7.48
CA ILE A 61 -7.57 3.51 -6.32
C ILE A 61 -6.33 3.79 -5.46
N ALA A 62 -5.16 3.89 -6.10
CA ALA A 62 -3.91 4.21 -5.40
C ALA A 62 -3.96 5.59 -4.72
N CYS A 63 -4.54 6.60 -5.38
CA CYS A 63 -4.73 7.93 -4.81
C CYS A 63 -5.70 7.92 -3.61
N SER A 64 -6.77 7.13 -3.69
CA SER A 64 -7.72 6.93 -2.60
C SER A 64 -7.04 6.29 -1.37
N ILE A 65 -6.11 5.35 -1.59
CA ILE A 65 -5.30 4.74 -0.53
C ILE A 65 -4.38 5.78 0.11
N VAL A 66 -3.73 6.64 -0.68
CA VAL A 66 -2.92 7.76 -0.14
C VAL A 66 -3.76 8.64 0.76
N LEU A 67 -4.96 9.02 0.31
CA LEU A 67 -5.92 9.80 1.08
C LEU A 67 -6.40 9.08 2.35
N LEU A 68 -6.54 7.76 2.32
CA LEU A 68 -6.97 6.96 3.47
C LEU A 68 -5.86 6.79 4.51
N PHE A 69 -4.62 6.56 4.06
CA PHE A 69 -3.44 6.36 4.91
C PHE A 69 -2.68 7.65 5.22
N GLN A 70 -3.19 8.81 4.78
CA GLN A 70 -2.55 10.09 5.03
C GLN A 70 -2.41 10.35 6.54
N PRO A 71 -1.26 10.84 7.01
CA PRO A 71 -1.04 11.16 8.42
C PRO A 71 -1.75 12.44 8.89
N PHE A 72 -2.41 13.18 7.99
CA PHE A 72 -2.99 14.50 8.28
C PHE A 72 -4.42 14.43 8.85
N LEU A 73 -5.20 13.43 8.47
CA LEU A 73 -6.55 13.22 9.01
C LEU A 73 -6.47 12.25 10.19
N LYS A 74 -6.77 12.71 11.41
CA LYS A 74 -6.98 11.83 12.57
C LYS A 74 -8.28 11.06 12.36
N ILE A 75 -8.18 9.98 11.59
CA ILE A 75 -9.25 9.02 11.42
C ILE A 75 -9.19 8.05 12.61
N THR A 76 -10.06 8.26 13.59
CA THR A 76 -10.19 7.43 14.80
C THR A 76 -10.94 6.13 14.48
N LEU A 77 -10.47 5.39 13.48
CA LEU A 77 -11.01 4.08 13.14
C LEU A 77 -10.51 3.03 14.13
N ASP A 78 -11.37 2.08 14.47
CA ASP A 78 -11.05 0.97 15.36
C ASP A 78 -9.93 0.08 14.77
N ARG A 79 -9.14 -0.57 15.64
CA ARG A 79 -8.06 -1.49 15.25
C ARG A 79 -8.55 -2.53 14.24
N LEU A 80 -9.76 -3.06 14.44
CA LEU A 80 -10.33 -4.12 13.62
C LEU A 80 -10.63 -3.61 12.20
N THR A 81 -11.14 -2.38 12.07
CA THR A 81 -11.37 -1.75 10.76
C THR A 81 -10.06 -1.52 10.01
N TRP A 82 -9.01 -1.07 10.71
CA TRP A 82 -7.69 -0.89 10.09
C TRP A 82 -7.10 -2.21 9.60
N ASN A 83 -7.21 -3.30 10.37
CA ASN A 83 -6.76 -4.62 9.93
C ASN A 83 -7.44 -5.08 8.64
N ILE A 84 -8.75 -4.85 8.52
CA ILE A 84 -9.50 -5.21 7.30
C ILE A 84 -8.97 -4.42 6.09
N ILE A 85 -8.78 -3.11 6.25
CA ILE A 85 -8.22 -2.24 5.20
C ILE A 85 -6.81 -2.71 4.80
N ASP A 86 -5.99 -3.06 5.79
CA ASP A 86 -4.62 -3.55 5.61
C ASP A 86 -4.59 -4.84 4.78
N VAL A 87 -5.44 -5.82 5.11
CA VAL A 87 -5.55 -7.08 4.37
C VAL A 87 -6.01 -6.84 2.93
N ILE A 88 -6.99 -5.96 2.71
CA ILE A 88 -7.46 -5.58 1.37
C ILE A 88 -6.32 -4.94 0.58
N LEU A 89 -5.56 -4.04 1.20
CA LEU A 89 -4.45 -3.34 0.55
C LEU A 89 -3.31 -4.31 0.19
N ALA A 90 -2.96 -5.23 1.11
CA ALA A 90 -2.00 -6.29 0.84
C ALA A 90 -2.42 -7.14 -0.37
N GLY A 91 -3.70 -7.54 -0.42
CA GLY A 91 -4.27 -8.27 -1.55
C GLY A 91 -4.20 -7.47 -2.86
N LEU A 92 -4.52 -6.17 -2.82
CA LEU A 92 -4.45 -5.29 -3.99
C LEU A 92 -3.02 -5.17 -4.52
N ILE A 93 -2.02 -4.96 -3.65
CA ILE A 93 -0.62 -4.87 -4.03
C ILE A 93 -0.16 -6.18 -4.69
N VAL A 94 -0.52 -7.33 -4.11
CA VAL A 94 -0.22 -8.65 -4.69
C VAL A 94 -0.87 -8.80 -6.06
N LEU A 95 -2.15 -8.48 -6.21
CA LEU A 95 -2.87 -8.55 -7.49
C LEU A 95 -2.22 -7.66 -8.55
N ILE A 96 -1.79 -6.47 -8.18
CA ILE A 96 -1.12 -5.55 -9.09
C ILE A 96 0.23 -6.12 -9.55
N ILE A 97 1.03 -6.67 -8.62
CA ILE A 97 2.31 -7.34 -8.95
C ILE A 97 2.04 -8.52 -9.87
N PHE A 98 0.98 -9.30 -9.61
CA PHE A 98 0.62 -10.49 -10.39
C PHE A 98 0.02 -10.15 -11.75
N LYS A 99 -0.82 -9.12 -11.87
CA LYS A 99 -1.39 -8.67 -13.16
C LYS A 99 -0.33 -8.04 -14.06
N LYS A 100 0.79 -7.61 -13.48
CA LYS A 100 1.96 -7.20 -14.23
C LYS A 100 2.71 -8.41 -14.80
N LYS A 101 2.63 -9.60 -14.15
CA LYS A 101 3.26 -10.88 -14.55
C LYS A 101 2.76 -11.39 -15.89
#